data_AF-C4JJ20-F1
#
_entry.id   AF-C4JJ20-F1
#
_cell.length_a   1.000
_cell.length_b   1.000
_cell.length_c   1.000
_cell.angle_alpha   90.00
_cell.angle_beta   90.00
_cell.angle_gamma   90.00
#
_symmetry.space_group_name_H-M   'P 1'
#
loop_
_entity.id
_entity.type
_entity.pdbx_description
1 polymer ?
#
loop_
_entity_poly.entity_id
_entity_poly.type
_entity_poly.pdbx_seq_one_letter_code
_entity_poly.pdbx_strand_id
1 'polypeptide(L)'
;MKELNRPLEDVCNIWEYDEQVLALMNRVEVKSSNHLGMDALVFPSEVEKTALLEFFRDIDFDETTTVDETPIDESEASGVSPGPTETSALSQLDITDLEIRTPENLEFLAMPLTDPTFQFAFLKRASQLTGYRVPDPEISSVTEISSLLKLFTAASKPKPAKLADILIAEGKFAALPNVKIFDRRQTPIDQEKEVGRWKIIEEELTKRGLPVTGRVKT
;
A
#
# COMPACT_ATOMS: atom_id res chain seq x y z
N MET A 1 13.07 -14.35 -12.62
CA MET A 1 13.44 -15.33 -11.57
C MET A 1 13.33 -16.78 -12.00
N LYS A 2 12.14 -17.29 -12.41
CA LYS A 2 12.03 -18.68 -12.91
C LYS A 2 12.99 -18.96 -14.08
N GLU A 3 13.08 -18.05 -15.05
CA GLU A 3 14.06 -18.11 -16.16
C GLU A 3 15.53 -18.06 -15.70
N LEU A 4 15.80 -17.44 -14.55
CA LEU A 4 17.15 -17.31 -13.98
C LEU A 4 17.49 -18.48 -13.04
N ASN A 5 16.58 -19.46 -12.86
CA ASN A 5 16.70 -20.54 -11.88
C ASN A 5 17.00 -20.06 -10.44
N ARG A 6 16.52 -18.86 -10.08
CA ARG A 6 16.65 -18.26 -8.74
C ARG A 6 15.35 -18.43 -7.93
N PRO A 7 15.41 -18.50 -6.59
CA PRO A 7 14.21 -18.56 -5.77
C PRO A 7 13.36 -17.29 -5.93
N LEU A 8 12.05 -17.41 -5.73
CA LEU A 8 11.11 -16.29 -5.87
C LEU A 8 11.22 -15.28 -4.70
N GLU A 9 11.77 -15.73 -3.57
CA GLU A 9 11.90 -14.94 -2.34
C GLU A 9 12.89 -13.78 -2.50
N ASP A 10 13.89 -13.94 -3.36
CA ASP A 10 14.91 -12.93 -3.64
C ASP A 10 14.29 -11.60 -4.10
N VAL A 11 13.20 -11.64 -4.88
CA VAL A 11 12.49 -10.43 -5.32
C VAL A 11 12.02 -9.57 -4.14
N CYS A 12 11.74 -10.19 -3.01
CA CYS A 12 11.30 -9.50 -1.80
C CYS A 12 12.46 -8.83 -1.04
N ASN A 13 13.71 -9.08 -1.40
CA ASN A 13 14.85 -8.41 -0.78
C ASN A 13 15.17 -7.06 -1.45
N ILE A 14 14.55 -6.77 -2.60
CA ILE A 14 14.73 -5.51 -3.32
C ILE A 14 13.88 -4.43 -2.66
N TRP A 15 14.46 -3.38 -2.10
CA TRP A 15 13.69 -2.33 -1.44
C TRP A 15 13.15 -1.31 -2.44
N GLU A 16 14.02 -0.84 -3.33
CA GLU A 16 13.73 0.19 -4.33
C GLU A 16 14.20 -0.27 -5.71
N TYR A 17 13.51 0.19 -6.75
CA TYR A 17 13.89 -0.03 -8.13
C TYR A 17 14.20 1.32 -8.77
N ASP A 18 15.18 1.33 -9.66
CA ASP A 18 15.46 2.51 -10.47
C ASP A 18 14.24 2.85 -11.34
N GLU A 19 14.03 4.15 -11.57
CA GLU A 19 12.90 4.65 -12.38
C GLU A 19 12.87 4.03 -13.77
N GLN A 20 14.05 3.76 -14.36
CA GLN A 20 14.20 3.12 -15.65
C GLN A 20 13.67 1.68 -15.64
N VAL A 21 14.00 0.92 -14.59
CA VAL A 21 13.55 -0.48 -14.45
C VAL A 21 12.05 -0.52 -14.19
N LEU A 22 11.52 0.39 -13.37
CA LEU A 22 10.07 0.50 -13.14
C LEU A 22 9.32 0.82 -14.44
N ALA A 23 9.84 1.74 -15.25
CA ALA A 23 9.26 2.06 -16.55
C ALA A 23 9.25 0.85 -17.48
N LEU A 24 10.33 0.06 -17.51
CA LEU A 24 10.39 -1.18 -18.28
C LEU A 24 9.40 -2.24 -17.76
N MET A 25 9.34 -2.45 -16.43
CA MET A 25 8.40 -3.38 -15.80
C MET A 25 6.94 -3.03 -16.10
N ASN A 26 6.61 -1.73 -16.14
CA ASN A 26 5.25 -1.28 -16.39
C ASN A 26 4.79 -1.47 -17.85
N ARG A 27 5.72 -1.60 -18.80
CA ARG A 27 5.40 -1.91 -20.20
C ARG A 27 5.12 -3.40 -20.43
N VAL A 28 5.51 -4.26 -19.50
CA VAL A 28 5.28 -5.70 -19.62
C VAL A 28 3.82 -6.01 -19.32
N GLU A 29 3.15 -6.61 -20.28
CA GLU A 29 1.76 -7.02 -20.12
C GLU A 29 1.65 -8.45 -19.59
N VAL A 30 0.67 -8.67 -18.73
CA VAL A 30 0.37 -9.99 -18.18
C VAL A 30 -0.93 -10.50 -18.78
N LYS A 31 -0.86 -11.59 -19.56
CA LYS A 31 -2.03 -12.30 -20.08
C LYS A 31 -2.60 -13.23 -19.01
N SER A 32 -3.93 -13.39 -19.01
CA SER A 32 -4.57 -14.37 -18.13
C SER A 32 -4.25 -15.78 -18.63
N SER A 33 -3.39 -16.49 -17.90
CA SER A 33 -3.15 -17.91 -18.08
C SER A 33 -3.50 -18.65 -16.79
N ASN A 34 -4.17 -19.78 -16.91
CA ASN A 34 -4.49 -20.66 -15.77
C ASN A 34 -3.24 -21.33 -15.18
N HIS A 35 -2.13 -21.31 -15.92
CA HIS A 35 -0.85 -21.85 -15.49
C HIS A 35 0.16 -20.72 -15.32
N LEU A 36 0.89 -20.76 -14.20
CA LEU A 36 1.96 -19.85 -13.85
C LEU A 36 3.24 -20.17 -14.65
N GLY A 37 3.09 -20.21 -15.98
CA GLY A 37 4.14 -20.49 -16.94
C GLY A 37 4.74 -19.21 -17.53
N MET A 38 5.88 -19.37 -18.18
CA MET A 38 6.61 -18.27 -18.84
C MET A 38 5.79 -17.53 -19.91
N ASP A 39 4.79 -18.22 -20.46
CA ASP A 39 3.93 -17.74 -21.55
C ASP A 39 2.90 -16.68 -21.09
N ALA A 40 2.81 -16.42 -19.78
CA ALA A 40 1.91 -15.41 -19.23
C ALA A 40 2.38 -13.97 -19.48
N LEU A 41 3.69 -13.77 -19.64
CA LEU A 41 4.30 -12.44 -19.79
C LEU A 41 4.50 -12.10 -21.27
N VAL A 42 3.97 -10.97 -21.69
CA VAL A 42 4.17 -10.42 -23.03
C VAL A 42 5.06 -9.20 -22.92
N PHE A 43 6.28 -9.34 -23.44
CA PHE A 43 7.24 -8.25 -23.51
C PHE A 43 7.04 -7.48 -24.83
N PRO A 44 7.11 -6.14 -24.82
CA PRO A 44 7.01 -5.33 -26.05
C PRO A 44 8.16 -5.60 -27.03
N SER A 45 9.36 -5.84 -26.51
CA SER A 45 10.57 -6.13 -27.31
C SER A 45 11.46 -7.17 -26.62
N GLU A 46 12.13 -7.99 -27.42
CA GLU A 46 13.13 -8.96 -26.93
C GLU A 46 14.31 -8.24 -26.24
N VAL A 47 14.64 -7.02 -26.67
CA VAL A 47 15.70 -6.20 -26.08
C VAL A 47 15.34 -5.75 -24.66
N GLU A 48 14.08 -5.36 -24.43
CA GLU A 48 13.60 -4.99 -23.10
C GLU A 48 13.58 -6.20 -22.16
N LYS A 49 13.24 -7.38 -22.69
CA LYS A 49 13.30 -8.65 -21.94
C LYS A 49 14.73 -8.95 -21.49
N THR A 50 15.71 -8.86 -22.38
CA THR A 50 17.12 -9.12 -22.02
C THR A 50 17.64 -8.12 -21.01
N ALA A 51 17.32 -6.83 -21.16
CA ALA A 51 17.72 -5.79 -20.21
C ALA A 51 17.16 -6.04 -18.80
N LEU A 52 15.88 -6.44 -18.69
CA LEU A 52 15.28 -6.81 -17.40
C LEU A 52 15.95 -8.05 -16.79
N LEU A 53 16.27 -9.06 -17.59
CA LEU A 53 16.93 -10.28 -17.11
C LEU A 53 18.36 -10.01 -16.64
N GLU A 54 19.09 -9.14 -17.33
CA GLU A 54 20.42 -8.68 -16.92
C GLU A 54 20.36 -7.93 -15.59
N PHE A 55 19.42 -6.99 -15.42
CA PHE A 55 19.22 -6.28 -14.16
C PHE A 55 18.98 -7.25 -12.99
N PHE A 56 18.06 -8.21 -13.13
CA PHE A 56 17.79 -9.20 -12.07
C PHE A 56 18.94 -10.19 -11.85
N ARG A 57 19.89 -10.30 -12.79
CA ARG A 57 21.11 -11.10 -12.62
C ARG A 57 22.14 -10.33 -11.81
N ASP A 58 22.31 -9.05 -12.09
CA ASP A 58 23.30 -8.15 -11.48
C ASP A 58 22.94 -7.76 -10.04
N ILE A 59 21.66 -7.86 -9.65
CA ILE A 59 21.29 -7.82 -8.23
C ILE A 59 21.84 -9.09 -7.55
N ASP A 60 22.98 -8.92 -6.89
CA ASP A 60 23.56 -9.91 -5.97
C ASP A 60 22.79 -9.85 -4.64
N PHE A 61 22.09 -10.92 -4.33
CA PHE A 61 21.36 -11.11 -3.07
C PHE A 61 22.28 -11.71 -2.01
N ASP A 62 23.42 -11.08 -1.75
CA ASP A 62 24.34 -11.52 -0.70
C ASP A 62 23.87 -11.01 0.66
N GLU A 63 22.86 -11.65 1.27
CA GLU A 63 22.72 -11.78 2.74
C GLU A 63 21.79 -12.96 3.08
N THR A 64 22.34 -14.19 3.10
CA THR A 64 21.84 -15.20 4.05
C THR A 64 22.79 -15.22 5.23
N THR A 65 22.46 -14.42 6.24
CA THR A 65 22.86 -14.71 7.62
C THR A 65 22.23 -16.05 8.00
N THR A 66 22.97 -17.12 7.74
CA THR A 66 22.75 -18.43 8.35
C THR A 66 23.05 -18.26 9.83
N VAL A 67 21.99 -18.16 10.65
CA VAL A 67 22.10 -18.25 12.11
C VAL A 67 22.36 -19.72 12.45
N ASP A 68 23.63 -20.13 12.37
CA ASP A 68 24.16 -21.25 13.13
C ASP A 68 24.99 -20.70 14.29
N GLU A 69 24.79 -21.30 15.46
CA GLU A 69 25.24 -20.79 16.76
C GLU A 69 26.76 -20.89 16.99
N THR A 70 27.31 -19.82 17.60
CA THR A 70 28.58 -19.69 18.40
C THR A 70 29.92 -19.38 17.69
N PRO A 71 30.90 -18.75 18.39
CA PRO A 71 30.83 -17.51 19.18
C PRO A 71 31.90 -16.45 18.75
N ILE A 72 31.56 -15.18 19.01
CA ILE A 72 32.37 -13.96 19.18
C ILE A 72 33.90 -14.11 19.02
N ASP A 73 34.47 -13.39 18.05
CA ASP A 73 35.76 -12.71 18.24
C ASP A 73 35.74 -11.33 17.56
N GLU A 74 36.05 -10.31 18.34
CA GLU A 74 36.10 -8.91 17.93
C GLU A 74 37.48 -8.61 17.31
N SER A 75 37.55 -8.27 16.02
CA SER A 75 38.66 -7.45 15.53
C SER A 75 38.38 -6.78 14.18
N GLU A 76 38.30 -5.47 14.27
CA GLU A 76 38.68 -4.46 13.28
C GLU A 76 37.72 -4.10 12.14
N ALA A 77 37.16 -2.90 12.33
CA ALA A 77 36.59 -2.04 11.31
C ALA A 77 37.63 -1.73 10.21
N SER A 78 37.22 -1.92 8.96
CA SER A 78 37.77 -1.14 7.86
C SER A 78 36.63 -0.83 6.89
N GLY A 79 36.16 0.42 6.93
CA GLY A 79 35.20 0.93 5.96
C GLY A 79 35.81 0.93 4.56
N VAL A 80 35.13 0.28 3.63
CA VAL A 80 35.29 0.52 2.20
C VAL A 80 33.89 0.61 1.62
N SER A 81 33.49 1.84 1.29
CA SER A 81 32.35 2.12 0.41
C SER A 81 32.69 1.66 -1.01
N PRO A 82 31.75 1.01 -1.71
CA PRO A 82 31.71 1.07 -3.16
C PRO A 82 30.48 1.87 -3.58
N GLY A 83 30.73 3.02 -4.22
CA GLY A 83 29.73 3.75 -5.01
C GLY A 83 29.34 2.97 -6.28
N PRO A 84 28.28 3.43 -6.97
CA PRO A 84 27.49 2.62 -7.89
C PRO A 84 28.22 2.39 -9.22
N THR A 85 28.17 1.15 -9.72
CA THR A 85 28.54 0.81 -11.09
C THR A 85 27.28 0.39 -11.83
N GLU A 86 26.30 1.28 -11.89
CA GLU A 86 25.21 1.19 -12.86
C GLU A 86 25.69 1.84 -14.16
N THR A 87 25.28 1.30 -15.32
CA THR A 87 25.30 1.92 -16.68
C THR A 87 26.13 1.21 -17.76
N SER A 88 25.68 0.05 -18.26
CA SER A 88 26.14 -0.34 -19.61
C SER A 88 25.06 -0.89 -20.55
N ALA A 89 23.94 -1.41 -20.05
CA ALA A 89 22.80 -1.86 -20.89
C ALA A 89 21.59 -0.91 -20.84
N LEU A 90 21.29 -0.31 -19.69
CA LEU A 90 20.14 0.59 -19.50
C LEU A 90 20.27 1.93 -20.24
N SER A 91 21.49 2.38 -20.50
CA SER A 91 21.80 3.65 -21.17
C SER A 91 21.53 3.66 -22.68
N GLN A 92 21.17 2.52 -23.27
CA GLN A 92 20.84 2.40 -24.71
C GLN A 92 19.34 2.49 -25.01
N LEU A 93 18.49 2.51 -23.98
CA LEU A 93 17.04 2.58 -24.13
C LEU A 93 16.60 4.04 -23.95
N ASP A 94 16.02 4.64 -25.00
CA ASP A 94 15.38 5.95 -24.95
C ASP A 94 14.09 5.86 -24.11
N ILE A 95 14.23 5.85 -22.78
CA ILE A 95 13.10 5.90 -21.85
C ILE A 95 12.73 7.37 -21.64
N THR A 96 12.22 8.02 -22.68
CA THR A 96 11.78 9.43 -22.62
C THR A 96 10.48 9.60 -21.83
N ASP A 97 9.72 8.51 -21.68
CA ASP A 97 8.47 8.45 -20.92
C ASP A 97 8.70 7.59 -19.67
N LEU A 98 9.16 8.20 -18.58
CA LEU A 98 9.32 7.59 -17.25
C LEU A 98 7.99 7.54 -16.46
N GLU A 99 6.88 7.91 -17.09
CA GLU A 99 5.59 7.97 -16.40
C GLU A 99 5.07 6.57 -16.06
N ILE A 100 4.76 6.34 -14.79
CA ILE A 100 4.07 5.14 -14.33
C ILE A 100 2.63 5.21 -14.84
N ARG A 101 2.36 4.50 -15.94
CA ARG A 101 1.03 4.29 -16.53
C ARG A 101 0.20 3.29 -15.74
N THR A 102 -1.12 3.44 -15.80
CA THR A 102 -2.05 2.38 -15.41
C THR A 102 -2.05 1.29 -16.49
N PRO A 103 -2.02 -0.01 -16.13
CA PRO A 103 -2.04 -1.08 -17.11
C PRO A 103 -3.34 -1.03 -17.91
N GLU A 104 -3.24 -1.16 -19.24
CA GLU A 104 -4.40 -1.18 -20.14
C GLU A 104 -5.19 -2.50 -20.02
N ASN A 105 -4.46 -3.61 -19.85
CA ASN A 105 -5.04 -4.94 -19.73
C ASN A 105 -5.35 -5.27 -18.26
N LEU A 106 -6.62 -5.54 -17.95
CA LEU A 106 -7.09 -5.92 -16.61
C LEU A 106 -7.26 -7.43 -16.44
N GLU A 107 -6.89 -8.23 -17.45
CA GLU A 107 -7.10 -9.69 -17.45
C GLU A 107 -6.32 -10.39 -16.33
N PHE A 108 -5.18 -9.84 -15.94
CA PHE A 108 -4.35 -10.38 -14.85
C PHE A 108 -5.09 -10.44 -13.50
N LEU A 109 -6.14 -9.63 -13.31
CA LEU A 109 -6.92 -9.62 -12.07
C LEU A 109 -7.55 -10.99 -11.77
N ALA A 110 -7.93 -11.73 -12.82
CA ALA A 110 -8.55 -13.04 -12.71
C ALA A 110 -7.54 -14.19 -12.55
N MET A 111 -6.24 -13.89 -12.49
CA MET A 111 -5.20 -14.92 -12.38
C MET A 111 -5.24 -15.59 -10.99
N PRO A 112 -5.26 -16.93 -10.93
CA PRO A 112 -5.22 -17.67 -9.68
C PRO A 112 -3.80 -17.74 -9.10
N LEU A 113 -3.70 -17.65 -7.77
CA LEU A 113 -2.47 -17.85 -7.00
C LEU A 113 -2.42 -19.30 -6.48
N THR A 114 -2.22 -20.26 -7.38
CA THR A 114 -2.25 -21.70 -7.04
C THR A 114 -0.96 -22.18 -6.36
N ASP A 115 0.20 -21.65 -6.78
CA ASP A 115 1.51 -22.07 -6.27
C ASP A 115 1.79 -21.38 -4.93
N PRO A 116 1.98 -22.12 -3.80
CA PRO A 116 2.14 -21.50 -2.48
C PRO A 116 3.42 -20.69 -2.36
N THR A 117 4.50 -21.10 -3.03
CA THR A 117 5.77 -20.36 -3.05
C THR A 117 5.64 -19.02 -3.76
N PHE A 118 4.92 -19.00 -4.88
CA PHE A 118 4.62 -17.78 -5.61
C PHE A 118 3.63 -16.89 -4.85
N GLN A 119 2.57 -17.49 -4.30
CA GLN A 119 1.58 -16.79 -3.48
C GLN A 119 2.27 -16.07 -2.32
N PHE A 120 3.17 -16.74 -1.60
CA PHE A 120 3.93 -16.13 -0.53
C PHE A 120 4.81 -14.97 -1.01
N ALA A 121 5.63 -15.19 -2.04
CA ALA A 121 6.52 -14.15 -2.59
C ALA A 121 5.72 -12.94 -3.10
N PHE A 122 4.61 -13.18 -3.78
CA PHE A 122 3.72 -12.13 -4.28
C PHE A 122 3.07 -11.34 -3.13
N LEU A 123 2.52 -12.02 -2.12
CA LEU A 123 1.90 -11.37 -0.96
C LEU A 123 2.93 -10.57 -0.15
N LYS A 124 4.12 -11.12 0.07
CA LYS A 124 5.23 -10.44 0.74
C LYS A 124 5.63 -9.18 -0.03
N ARG A 125 5.80 -9.29 -1.35
CA ARG A 125 6.17 -8.14 -2.20
C ARG A 125 5.08 -7.06 -2.20
N ALA A 126 3.82 -7.47 -2.35
CA ALA A 126 2.68 -6.55 -2.31
C ALA A 126 2.57 -5.84 -0.96
N SER A 127 2.85 -6.53 0.14
CA SER A 127 2.89 -5.96 1.49
C SER A 127 4.01 -4.94 1.67
N GLN A 128 5.19 -5.20 1.12
CA GLN A 128 6.32 -4.26 1.15
C GLN A 128 6.02 -2.98 0.38
N LEU A 129 5.48 -3.10 -0.84
CA LEU A 129 5.18 -1.95 -1.69
C LEU A 129 4.02 -1.10 -1.13
N THR A 130 3.03 -1.73 -0.51
CA THR A 130 1.85 -1.01 0.02
C THR A 130 1.99 -0.59 1.49
N GLY A 131 2.95 -1.18 2.22
CA GLY A 131 3.08 -1.06 3.66
C GLY A 131 1.95 -1.76 4.46
N TYR A 132 0.99 -2.42 3.80
CA TYR A 132 -0.10 -3.11 4.47
C TYR A 132 0.23 -4.59 4.67
N ARG A 133 0.24 -5.03 5.93
CA ARG A 133 0.44 -6.44 6.29
C ARG A 133 -0.86 -7.22 6.14
N VAL A 134 -0.90 -8.18 5.23
CA VAL A 134 -2.02 -9.12 5.09
C VAL A 134 -2.04 -10.04 6.31
N PRO A 135 -3.15 -10.13 7.06
CA PRO A 135 -3.23 -10.99 8.23
C PRO A 135 -3.39 -12.46 7.80
N ASP A 136 -2.77 -13.38 8.57
CA ASP A 136 -2.68 -14.80 8.24
C ASP A 136 -4.00 -15.50 7.89
N PRO A 137 -5.15 -15.22 8.55
CA PRO A 137 -6.43 -15.82 8.18
C PRO A 137 -6.87 -15.47 6.75
N GLU A 138 -6.58 -14.24 6.30
CA GLU A 138 -6.91 -13.76 4.96
C GLU A 138 -5.97 -14.33 3.89
N ILE A 139 -4.77 -14.81 4.25
CA ILE A 139 -3.86 -15.40 3.26
C ILE A 139 -4.51 -16.60 2.56
N SER A 140 -5.30 -17.38 3.30
CA SER A 140 -6.04 -18.53 2.74
C SER A 140 -7.23 -18.12 1.85
N SER A 141 -7.82 -16.93 2.07
CA SER A 141 -8.93 -16.41 1.27
C SER A 141 -8.47 -15.76 -0.04
N VAL A 142 -7.19 -15.41 -0.14
CA VAL A 142 -6.58 -14.79 -1.32
C VAL A 142 -6.16 -15.86 -2.32
N THR A 143 -7.13 -16.35 -3.08
CA THR A 143 -6.91 -17.29 -4.20
C THR A 143 -6.66 -16.60 -5.53
N GLU A 144 -7.01 -15.32 -5.65
CA GLU A 144 -6.91 -14.53 -6.88
C GLU A 144 -6.30 -13.15 -6.59
N ILE A 145 -5.68 -12.55 -7.61
CA ILE A 145 -5.18 -11.17 -7.54
C ILE A 145 -6.33 -10.18 -7.29
N SER A 146 -7.52 -10.44 -7.87
CA SER A 146 -8.73 -9.65 -7.62
C SER A 146 -9.09 -9.59 -6.14
N SER A 147 -8.92 -10.69 -5.40
CA SER A 147 -9.23 -10.80 -3.97
C SER A 147 -8.29 -9.92 -3.15
N LEU A 148 -6.98 -9.98 -3.44
CA LEU A 148 -5.97 -9.14 -2.81
C LEU A 148 -6.26 -7.64 -3.01
N LEU A 149 -6.62 -7.23 -4.21
CA LEU A 149 -6.95 -5.83 -4.49
C LEU A 149 -8.23 -5.38 -3.76
N LYS A 150 -9.22 -6.27 -3.60
CA LYS A 150 -10.39 -5.99 -2.75
C LYS A 150 -9.99 -5.77 -1.28
N LEU A 151 -9.05 -6.57 -0.78
CA LEU A 151 -8.51 -6.38 0.58
C LEU A 151 -7.79 -5.04 0.73
N PHE A 152 -6.90 -4.68 -0.21
CA PHE A 152 -6.18 -3.41 -0.13
C PHE A 152 -7.10 -2.20 -0.33
N THR A 153 -8.08 -2.29 -1.21
CA THR A 153 -9.07 -1.21 -1.38
C THR A 153 -9.95 -1.06 -0.14
N ALA A 154 -10.33 -2.16 0.52
CA ALA A 154 -11.03 -2.13 1.80
C ALA A 154 -10.15 -1.58 2.93
N ALA A 155 -8.86 -1.90 2.95
CA ALA A 155 -7.91 -1.38 3.93
C ALA A 155 -7.65 0.12 3.75
N SER A 156 -7.57 0.60 2.50
CA SER A 156 -7.39 2.02 2.16
C SER A 156 -8.61 2.86 2.56
N LYS A 157 -9.82 2.27 2.54
CA LYS A 157 -11.07 2.93 2.91
C LYS A 157 -11.73 2.17 4.06
N PRO A 158 -11.18 2.26 5.28
CA PRO A 158 -11.70 1.50 6.41
C PRO A 158 -13.15 1.90 6.70
N LYS A 159 -13.95 0.92 7.14
CA LYS A 159 -15.32 1.16 7.53
C LYS A 159 -15.35 2.23 8.64
N PRO A 160 -16.14 3.30 8.49
CA PRO A 160 -16.19 4.34 9.50
C PRO A 160 -16.65 3.76 10.85
N ALA A 161 -15.91 4.07 11.91
CA ALA A 161 -16.16 3.51 13.24
C ALA A 161 -17.45 4.08 13.88
N LYS A 162 -17.83 5.30 13.51
CA LYS A 162 -19.04 5.95 14.02
C LYS A 162 -20.23 5.64 13.14
N LEU A 163 -21.35 5.31 13.78
CA LEU A 163 -22.64 5.18 13.08
C LEU A 163 -23.06 6.49 12.40
N ALA A 164 -22.77 7.65 12.99
CA ALA A 164 -23.13 8.92 12.38
C ALA A 164 -22.45 9.11 11.02
N ASP A 165 -21.16 8.83 10.92
CA ASP A 165 -20.41 8.89 9.66
C ASP A 165 -20.99 7.93 8.60
N ILE A 166 -21.36 6.71 9.00
CA ILE A 166 -22.04 5.73 8.12
C ILE A 166 -23.35 6.34 7.59
N LEU A 167 -24.20 6.86 8.46
CA LEU A 167 -25.50 7.40 8.08
C LEU A 167 -25.40 8.65 7.20
N ILE A 168 -24.38 9.48 7.42
CA ILE A 168 -24.07 10.65 6.61
C ILE A 168 -23.57 10.22 5.23
N ALA A 169 -22.64 9.25 5.15
CA ALA A 169 -22.11 8.74 3.90
C ALA A 169 -23.18 8.03 3.05
N GLU A 170 -24.11 7.32 3.68
CA GLU A 170 -25.24 6.68 2.98
C GLU A 170 -26.21 7.68 2.37
N GLY A 171 -26.32 8.91 2.91
CA GLY A 171 -27.14 9.99 2.37
C GLY A 171 -28.66 9.76 2.38
N LYS A 172 -29.14 8.55 2.72
CA LYS A 172 -30.57 8.17 2.69
C LYS A 172 -31.45 9.07 3.55
N PHE A 173 -30.95 9.44 4.73
CA PHE A 173 -31.69 10.27 5.69
C PHE A 173 -31.52 11.76 5.44
N ALA A 174 -30.52 12.18 4.66
CA ALA A 174 -30.32 13.59 4.29
C ALA A 174 -31.40 14.07 3.30
N ALA A 175 -31.97 13.15 2.51
CA ALA A 175 -33.09 13.45 1.61
C ALA A 175 -34.40 13.74 2.36
N LEU A 176 -34.52 13.34 3.63
CA LEU A 176 -35.74 13.48 4.41
C LEU A 176 -35.72 14.80 5.18
N PRO A 177 -36.62 15.76 4.89
CA PRO A 177 -36.58 17.09 5.52
C PRO A 177 -36.94 17.08 7.01
N ASN A 178 -37.53 15.99 7.50
CA ASN A 178 -37.94 15.80 8.89
C ASN A 178 -36.89 15.08 9.76
N VAL A 179 -35.75 14.68 9.19
CA VAL A 179 -34.68 13.97 9.91
C VAL A 179 -33.41 14.79 9.89
N LYS A 180 -32.80 14.97 11.07
CA LYS A 180 -31.47 15.58 11.22
C LYS A 180 -30.56 14.63 11.97
N ILE A 181 -29.40 14.36 11.40
CA ILE A 181 -28.36 13.51 12.01
C ILE A 181 -27.23 14.42 12.47
N PHE A 182 -26.79 14.23 13.71
CA PHE A 182 -25.65 14.93 14.29
C PHE A 182 -24.54 13.93 14.60
N ASP A 183 -23.29 14.32 14.34
CA ASP A 183 -22.12 13.45 14.61
C ASP A 183 -21.78 13.34 16.11
N ARG A 184 -22.26 14.29 16.92
CA ARG A 184 -22.04 14.31 18.38
C ARG A 184 -23.35 14.42 19.14
N ARG A 185 -23.28 14.02 20.42
CA ARG A 185 -24.37 14.24 21.38
C ARG A 185 -24.73 15.72 21.45
N GLN A 186 -26.03 16.04 21.33
CA GLN A 186 -26.52 17.37 21.62
C GLN A 186 -26.45 17.65 23.12
N THR A 187 -25.79 18.75 23.47
CA THR A 187 -25.70 19.24 24.85
C THR A 187 -26.81 20.26 25.13
N PRO A 188 -27.13 20.55 26.41
CA PRO A 188 -28.07 21.62 26.74
C PRO A 188 -27.67 22.97 26.15
N ILE A 189 -26.35 23.23 26.05
CA ILE A 189 -25.80 24.43 25.41
C ILE A 189 -26.17 24.48 23.92
N ASP A 190 -26.10 23.35 23.20
CA ASP A 190 -26.48 23.31 21.77
C ASP A 190 -27.98 23.59 21.60
N GLN A 191 -28.84 23.06 22.49
CA GLN A 191 -30.27 23.35 22.48
C GLN A 191 -30.56 24.84 22.74
N GLU A 192 -29.88 25.45 23.72
CA GLU A 192 -30.03 26.88 24.02
C GLU A 192 -29.48 27.78 22.89
N LYS A 193 -28.48 27.30 22.15
CA LYS A 193 -27.97 27.95 20.93
C LYS A 193 -28.96 27.87 19.78
N GLU A 194 -29.61 26.72 19.57
CA GLU A 194 -30.67 26.57 18.56
C GLU A 194 -31.86 27.50 18.83
N VAL A 195 -32.25 27.67 20.10
CA VAL A 195 -33.29 28.63 20.51
C VAL A 195 -32.78 30.08 20.45
N GLY A 196 -31.48 30.30 20.54
CA GLY A 196 -30.83 31.63 20.56
C GLY A 196 -30.68 32.27 21.94
N ARG A 197 -31.12 31.60 23.01
CA ARG A 197 -31.03 32.09 24.41
C ARG A 197 -29.61 32.10 24.96
N TRP A 198 -28.73 31.24 24.41
CA TRP A 198 -27.35 31.13 24.87
C TRP A 198 -26.60 32.46 24.88
N LYS A 199 -26.88 33.34 23.91
CA LYS A 199 -26.25 34.67 23.81
C LYS A 199 -26.53 35.54 25.04
N ILE A 200 -27.76 35.54 25.53
CA ILE A 200 -28.18 36.32 26.71
C ILE A 200 -27.52 35.75 27.97
N ILE A 201 -27.46 34.42 28.07
CA ILE A 201 -26.84 33.72 29.20
C ILE A 201 -25.35 34.03 29.26
N GLU A 202 -24.66 34.01 28.13
CA GLU A 202 -23.24 34.36 28.01
C GLU A 202 -22.96 35.81 28.45
N GLU A 203 -23.77 36.77 27.99
CA GLU A 203 -23.66 38.17 28.42
C GLU A 203 -23.93 38.37 29.92
N GLU A 204 -24.91 37.67 30.49
CA GLU A 204 -25.20 37.77 31.92
C GLU A 204 -24.13 37.11 32.79
N LEU A 205 -23.60 35.95 32.39
CA LEU A 205 -22.52 35.27 33.12
C LEU A 205 -21.24 36.12 33.13
N THR A 206 -20.89 36.71 31.98
CA THR A 206 -19.71 37.59 31.86
C THR A 206 -19.85 38.87 32.70
N LYS A 207 -21.02 39.53 32.69
CA LYS A 207 -21.29 40.69 33.56
C LYS A 207 -21.15 40.37 35.05
N ARG A 208 -21.47 39.14 35.46
CA ARG A 208 -21.36 38.66 36.84
C ARG A 208 -19.99 38.10 37.20
N GLY A 209 -19.04 38.09 36.26
CA GLY A 209 -17.72 37.50 36.46
C GLY A 209 -17.74 35.97 36.67
N LEU A 210 -18.78 35.28 36.19
CA LEU A 210 -18.92 33.83 36.26
C LEU A 210 -18.32 33.17 35.01
N PRO A 211 -17.80 31.92 35.10
CA PRO A 211 -17.30 31.20 33.94
C PRO A 211 -18.43 30.82 32.97
N VAL A 212 -18.26 31.14 31.68
CA VAL A 212 -19.25 30.87 30.62
C VAL A 212 -19.35 29.39 30.28
N THR A 213 -18.23 28.66 30.32
CA THR A 213 -18.21 27.21 30.15
C THR A 213 -17.23 26.57 31.14
N GLY A 214 -17.60 25.40 31.66
CA GLY A 214 -16.75 24.64 32.58
C GLY A 214 -16.63 25.27 33.98
N ARG A 215 -15.59 24.86 34.70
CA ARG A 215 -15.23 25.43 36.01
C ARG A 215 -13.94 26.21 35.86
N VAL A 216 -13.79 27.30 36.62
CA VAL A 216 -12.51 27.98 36.76
C VAL A 216 -11.53 26.96 37.37
N LYS A 217 -10.46 26.63 36.64
CA LYS A 217 -9.36 25.82 37.23
C LYS A 217 -8.77 26.65 38.37
N THR A 218 -8.85 26.09 39.57
CA THR A 218 -8.20 26.64 40.77
C THR A 218 -6.73 26.28 40.77
#